data_AF-A0A2N8PR25-F1
#
_entry.id   AF-A0A2N8PR25-F1
#
_cell.length_a   1.000
_cell.length_b   1.000
_cell.length_c   1.000
_cell.angle_alpha   90.00
_cell.angle_beta   90.00
_cell.angle_gamma   90.00
#
_symmetry.space_group_name_H-M   'P 1'
#
loop_
_entity.id
_entity.type
_entity.pdbx_description
1 polymer ?
#
loop_
_entity_poly.entity_id
_entity_poly.type
_entity_poly.pdbx_seq_one_letter_code
_entity_poly.pdbx_strand_id
1 'polypeptide(L)'
;MIAGLQPIANGLLTLGDLYGLHAPPRLIHAVEYGQISAATVLFAWLALRVINRTTLDRVSPRRRLLEPGAAVTIGALAIYTAMPAAGLQRVGVAVFGIAVAWLALEVCRAHGLPLDRPTAPAERTKTSWSIAPLAFGACLAGGTATAQLLTALGGAGVPVMEGQQLAATGITTALDLVLNVVWAAGIEDVVMVAAVTTLLTAARRPAWQIYTTVCVLEVGVHAYAGIPAIGMLLYAAGRVWLYHRYHRLLPMVAGHIAYDLFAALNQTLPPNYRNVMLTLVLAAGLLYDWWAKRTKAPGSPPAPIEQQPEACPDPPPPAATRRS
;
A
#
# COMPACT_ATOMS: atom_id res chain seq x y z
N MET A 1 7.67 -4.38 -21.79
CA MET A 1 7.30 -4.60 -20.37
C MET A 1 6.71 -3.31 -19.79
N ILE A 2 5.45 -3.07 -20.03
CA ILE A 2 4.73 -1.85 -19.66
C ILE A 2 4.36 -1.90 -18.16
N ALA A 3 4.01 -0.80 -17.50
CA ALA A 3 4.44 -0.64 -16.10
C ALA A 3 3.37 -0.65 -14.97
N GLY A 4 2.07 -0.55 -15.25
CA GLY A 4 1.06 -0.27 -14.21
C GLY A 4 -0.02 -1.32 -14.01
N LEU A 5 -0.77 -1.64 -15.06
CA LEU A 5 -1.67 -2.78 -15.14
C LEU A 5 -0.91 -4.10 -15.29
N GLN A 6 0.39 -4.03 -15.58
CA GLN A 6 1.19 -5.18 -15.95
C GLN A 6 1.30 -6.22 -14.84
N PRO A 7 1.50 -5.91 -13.54
CA PRO A 7 1.54 -6.98 -12.53
C PRO A 7 0.22 -7.78 -12.47
N ILE A 8 -0.92 -7.11 -12.58
CA ILE A 8 -2.25 -7.76 -12.64
C ILE A 8 -2.41 -8.53 -13.95
N ALA A 9 -2.11 -7.90 -15.09
CA ALA A 9 -2.22 -8.53 -16.40
C ALA A 9 -1.29 -9.75 -16.50
N ASN A 10 -0.03 -9.63 -16.10
CA ASN A 10 0.91 -10.75 -15.99
C ASN A 10 0.36 -11.82 -15.05
N GLY A 11 -0.18 -11.45 -13.88
CA GLY A 11 -0.82 -12.39 -12.97
C GLY A 11 -1.91 -13.21 -13.63
N LEU A 12 -2.81 -12.55 -14.37
CA LEU A 12 -3.90 -13.19 -15.09
C LEU A 12 -3.44 -13.98 -16.32
N LEU A 13 -2.44 -13.50 -17.07
CA LEU A 13 -1.86 -14.17 -18.23
C LEU A 13 -1.12 -15.44 -17.79
N THR A 14 -0.25 -15.33 -16.78
CA THR A 14 0.45 -16.46 -16.17
C THR A 14 -0.55 -17.46 -15.59
N LEU A 15 -1.61 -16.99 -14.92
CA LEU A 15 -2.67 -17.88 -14.45
C LEU A 15 -3.33 -18.61 -15.64
N GLY A 16 -3.68 -17.89 -16.71
CA GLY A 16 -4.22 -18.48 -17.93
C GLY A 16 -3.30 -19.55 -18.52
N ASP A 17 -2.01 -19.26 -18.64
CA ASP A 17 -1.00 -20.19 -19.13
C ASP A 17 -0.92 -21.46 -18.26
N LEU A 18 -1.04 -21.33 -16.93
CA LEU A 18 -1.10 -22.50 -16.03
C LEU A 18 -2.34 -23.39 -16.27
N TYR A 19 -3.42 -22.84 -16.84
CA TYR A 19 -4.60 -23.60 -17.27
C TYR A 19 -4.56 -23.98 -18.77
N GLY A 20 -3.42 -23.79 -19.45
CA GLY A 20 -3.26 -24.08 -20.88
C GLY A 20 -3.88 -23.04 -21.83
N LEU A 21 -4.32 -21.90 -21.30
CA LEU A 21 -4.89 -20.79 -22.07
C LEU A 21 -3.78 -19.84 -22.52
N HIS A 22 -3.24 -20.11 -23.70
CA HIS A 22 -2.19 -19.29 -24.28
C HIS A 22 -2.75 -17.93 -24.73
N ALA A 23 -2.17 -16.85 -24.22
CA ALA A 23 -2.58 -15.51 -24.59
C ALA A 23 -2.29 -15.21 -26.08
N PRO A 24 -3.29 -14.85 -26.90
CA PRO A 24 -3.04 -14.46 -28.28
C PRO A 24 -2.23 -13.14 -28.30
N PRO A 25 -1.36 -12.91 -29.31
CA PRO A 25 -0.57 -11.66 -29.41
C PRO A 25 -1.42 -10.38 -29.34
N ARG A 26 -2.67 -10.44 -29.81
CA ARG A 26 -3.64 -9.33 -29.72
C ARG A 26 -3.95 -8.91 -28.28
N LEU A 27 -3.97 -9.86 -27.34
CA LEU A 27 -4.22 -9.59 -25.93
C LEU A 27 -3.05 -8.82 -25.31
N ILE A 28 -1.81 -9.13 -25.70
CA ILE A 28 -0.62 -8.39 -25.28
C ILE A 28 -0.79 -6.92 -25.70
N HIS A 29 -1.03 -6.65 -26.99
CA HIS A 29 -1.25 -5.29 -27.48
C HIS A 29 -2.42 -4.58 -26.79
N ALA A 30 -3.51 -5.29 -26.46
CA ALA A 30 -4.62 -4.72 -25.71
C ALA A 30 -4.20 -4.25 -24.31
N VAL A 31 -3.34 -5.00 -23.61
CA VAL A 31 -2.75 -4.58 -22.33
C VAL A 31 -1.86 -3.35 -22.52
N GLU A 32 -1.08 -3.30 -23.60
CA GLU A 32 -0.23 -2.15 -23.91
C GLU A 32 -1.04 -0.86 -24.13
N TYR A 33 -2.06 -0.93 -24.98
CA TYR A 33 -2.97 0.19 -25.22
C TYR A 33 -3.76 0.56 -23.97
N GLY A 34 -4.17 -0.43 -23.17
CA GLY A 34 -4.83 -0.23 -21.90
C GLY A 34 -3.97 0.56 -20.92
N GLN A 35 -2.68 0.26 -20.82
CA GLN A 35 -1.77 1.05 -19.98
C GLN A 35 -1.65 2.48 -20.48
N ILE A 36 -1.37 2.68 -21.78
CA ILE A 36 -1.16 4.03 -22.32
C ILE A 36 -2.40 4.89 -22.07
N SER A 37 -3.58 4.29 -22.24
CA SER A 37 -4.86 4.92 -21.93
C SER A 37 -4.98 5.25 -20.45
N ALA A 38 -4.66 4.31 -19.55
CA ALA A 38 -4.67 4.52 -18.10
C ALA A 38 -3.69 5.62 -17.67
N ALA A 39 -2.48 5.64 -18.21
CA ALA A 39 -1.47 6.67 -17.93
C ALA A 39 -1.92 8.06 -18.43
N THR A 40 -2.60 8.11 -19.58
CA THR A 40 -3.16 9.35 -20.13
C THR A 40 -4.28 9.91 -19.26
N VAL A 41 -5.22 9.04 -18.84
CA VAL A 41 -6.29 9.41 -17.91
C VAL A 41 -5.71 9.87 -16.57
N LEU A 42 -4.72 9.13 -16.05
CA LEU A 42 -4.02 9.46 -14.81
C LEU A 42 -3.36 10.84 -14.89
N PHE A 43 -2.62 11.13 -15.96
CA PHE A 43 -1.99 12.43 -16.21
C PHE A 43 -3.03 13.56 -16.19
N ALA A 44 -4.09 13.43 -16.98
CA ALA A 44 -5.12 14.46 -17.08
C ALA A 44 -5.82 14.66 -15.72
N TRP A 45 -6.22 13.58 -15.06
CA TRP A 45 -6.97 13.65 -13.82
C TRP A 45 -6.13 14.19 -12.66
N LEU A 46 -4.90 13.71 -12.49
CA LEU A 46 -4.01 14.18 -11.44
C LEU A 46 -3.69 15.66 -11.62
N ALA A 47 -3.34 16.09 -12.84
CA ALA A 47 -3.05 17.50 -13.14
C ALA A 47 -4.27 18.39 -12.82
N LEU A 48 -5.47 18.02 -13.29
CA LEU A 48 -6.69 18.77 -13.02
C LEU A 48 -6.99 18.89 -11.51
N ARG A 49 -6.82 17.81 -10.75
CA ARG A 49 -7.06 17.82 -9.28
C ARG A 49 -6.07 18.72 -8.55
N VAL A 50 -4.80 18.65 -8.90
CA VAL A 50 -3.76 19.47 -8.28
C VAL A 50 -3.94 20.94 -8.64
N ILE A 51 -4.26 21.26 -9.91
CA ILE A 51 -4.56 22.64 -10.33
C ILE A 51 -5.75 23.20 -9.55
N ASN A 52 -6.86 22.44 -9.47
CA ASN A 52 -8.09 22.87 -8.82
C ASN A 52 -7.94 23.15 -7.32
N ARG A 53 -7.04 22.46 -6.61
CA ARG A 53 -6.80 22.73 -5.18
C ARG A 53 -5.86 23.92 -4.95
N THR A 54 -5.02 24.26 -5.92
CA THR A 54 -4.02 25.34 -5.82
C THR A 54 -4.57 26.68 -6.33
N THR A 55 -5.77 27.06 -5.91
CA THR A 55 -6.34 28.37 -6.25
C THR A 55 -5.61 29.51 -5.54
N LEU A 56 -5.69 30.72 -6.11
CA LEU A 56 -4.93 31.91 -5.73
C LEU A 56 -4.98 32.26 -4.23
N ASP A 57 -6.11 31.99 -3.58
CA ASP A 57 -6.36 32.47 -2.22
C ASP A 57 -5.82 31.55 -1.12
N ARG A 58 -5.32 30.34 -1.46
CA ARG A 58 -5.04 29.28 -0.48
C ARG A 58 -3.58 28.88 -0.35
N VAL A 59 -2.74 29.19 -1.34
CA VAL A 59 -1.36 28.68 -1.41
C VAL A 59 -0.38 29.77 -1.83
N SER A 60 0.85 29.68 -1.36
CA SER A 60 1.91 30.60 -1.77
C SER A 60 2.21 30.46 -3.28
N PRO A 61 2.67 31.53 -3.96
CA PRO A 61 2.97 31.49 -5.39
C PRO A 61 3.95 30.38 -5.80
N ARG A 62 4.94 30.09 -4.94
CA ARG A 62 5.91 29.00 -5.17
C ARG A 62 5.25 27.62 -5.19
N ARG A 63 4.36 27.33 -4.23
CA ARG A 63 3.65 26.04 -4.19
C ARG A 63 2.71 25.88 -5.38
N ARG A 64 2.09 26.98 -5.82
CA ARG A 64 1.22 27.01 -7.00
C ARG A 64 1.93 26.63 -8.30
N LEU A 65 3.24 26.88 -8.43
CA LEU A 65 4.01 26.44 -9.59
C LEU A 65 4.56 25.02 -9.40
N LEU A 66 5.08 24.71 -8.21
CA LEU A 66 5.74 23.44 -7.95
C LEU A 66 4.78 22.25 -7.95
N GLU A 67 3.61 22.36 -7.32
CA GLU A 67 2.70 21.21 -7.21
C GLU A 67 2.07 20.81 -8.55
N PRO A 68 1.45 21.72 -9.33
CA PRO A 68 0.95 21.37 -10.66
C PRO A 68 2.07 20.98 -11.62
N GLY A 69 3.23 21.64 -11.55
CA GLY A 69 4.40 21.28 -12.35
C GLY A 69 4.86 19.85 -12.08
N ALA A 70 4.94 19.45 -10.82
CA ALA A 70 5.25 18.07 -10.42
C ALA A 70 4.17 17.07 -10.88
N ALA A 71 2.88 17.41 -10.77
CA ALA A 71 1.78 16.58 -11.25
C ALA A 71 1.80 16.35 -12.77
N VAL A 72 2.06 17.41 -13.54
CA VAL A 72 2.23 17.33 -15.00
C VAL A 72 3.47 16.49 -15.34
N THR A 73 4.59 16.72 -14.64
CA THR A 73 5.84 16.01 -14.91
C THR A 73 5.70 14.51 -14.65
N ILE A 74 5.13 14.12 -13.51
CA ILE A 74 4.99 12.70 -13.16
C ILE A 74 4.00 11.98 -14.08
N GLY A 75 2.90 12.63 -14.48
CA GLY A 75 1.96 12.02 -15.42
C GLY A 75 2.52 11.94 -16.85
N ALA A 76 3.28 12.95 -17.30
CA ALA A 76 3.99 12.88 -18.58
C ALA A 76 5.04 11.76 -18.58
N LEU A 77 5.78 11.60 -17.48
CA LEU A 77 6.72 10.50 -17.30
C LEU A 77 6.02 9.15 -17.28
N ALA A 78 4.84 9.05 -16.65
CA ALA A 78 4.03 7.83 -16.67
C ALA A 78 3.59 7.43 -18.09
N ILE A 79 3.19 8.41 -18.92
CA ILE A 79 2.87 8.17 -20.35
C ILE A 79 4.13 7.74 -21.12
N TYR A 80 5.22 8.47 -20.98
CA TYR A 80 6.47 8.20 -21.70
C TYR A 80 7.01 6.80 -21.37
N THR A 81 7.04 6.45 -20.09
CA THR A 81 7.54 5.14 -19.64
C THR A 81 6.56 3.98 -19.93
N ALA A 82 5.30 4.26 -20.24
CA ALA A 82 4.35 3.26 -20.74
C ALA A 82 4.62 2.85 -22.20
N MET A 83 5.39 3.63 -22.96
CA MET A 83 5.71 3.31 -24.36
C MET A 83 6.83 2.25 -24.45
N PRO A 84 6.62 1.11 -25.13
CA PRO A 84 7.66 0.08 -25.31
C PRO A 84 8.97 0.61 -25.92
N ALA A 85 8.87 1.55 -26.86
CA ALA A 85 10.03 2.12 -27.55
C ALA A 85 10.98 2.91 -26.64
N ALA A 86 10.54 3.37 -25.46
CA ALA A 86 11.35 4.19 -24.58
C ALA A 86 12.45 3.42 -23.83
N GLY A 87 12.35 2.09 -23.73
CA GLY A 87 13.34 1.28 -22.98
C GLY A 87 13.35 1.52 -21.45
N LEU A 88 12.41 2.32 -20.92
CA LEU A 88 12.33 2.72 -19.50
C LEU A 88 11.24 2.00 -18.71
N GLN A 89 10.85 0.82 -19.19
CA GLN A 89 9.80 -0.02 -18.63
C GLN A 89 9.87 -0.19 -17.11
N ARG A 90 11.06 -0.54 -16.61
CA ARG A 90 11.30 -0.82 -15.18
C ARG A 90 11.05 0.42 -14.33
N VAL A 91 11.54 1.57 -14.78
CA VAL A 91 11.34 2.86 -14.09
C VAL A 91 9.87 3.28 -14.15
N GLY A 92 9.20 2.98 -15.27
CA GLY A 92 7.77 3.24 -15.43
C GLY A 92 6.92 2.60 -14.34
N VAL A 93 7.34 1.45 -13.79
CA VAL A 93 6.55 0.71 -12.78
C VAL A 93 6.45 1.58 -11.54
N ALA A 94 7.58 2.03 -11.01
CA ALA A 94 7.62 2.92 -9.87
C ALA A 94 6.92 4.26 -10.14
N VAL A 95 7.17 4.87 -11.31
CA VAL A 95 6.54 6.16 -11.67
C VAL A 95 5.02 6.06 -11.71
N PHE A 96 4.49 4.99 -12.31
CA PHE A 96 3.06 4.74 -12.36
C PHE A 96 2.49 4.52 -10.95
N GLY A 97 3.14 3.69 -10.13
CA GLY A 97 2.73 3.44 -8.74
C GLY A 97 2.65 4.73 -7.92
N ILE A 98 3.68 5.59 -8.01
CA ILE A 98 3.70 6.89 -7.33
C ILE A 98 2.58 7.80 -7.84
N ALA A 99 2.38 7.88 -9.17
CA ALA A 99 1.37 8.74 -9.76
C ALA A 99 -0.06 8.32 -9.35
N VAL A 100 -0.36 7.02 -9.35
CA VAL A 100 -1.68 6.51 -8.91
C VAL A 100 -1.86 6.71 -7.41
N ALA A 101 -0.84 6.44 -6.58
CA ALA A 101 -0.89 6.71 -5.15
C ALA A 101 -1.16 8.20 -4.85
N TRP A 102 -0.50 9.09 -5.59
CA TRP A 102 -0.74 10.53 -5.48
C TRP A 102 -2.16 10.89 -5.91
N LEU A 103 -2.66 10.37 -7.03
CA LEU A 103 -4.05 10.58 -7.44
C LEU A 103 -5.03 10.10 -6.35
N ALA A 104 -4.81 8.93 -5.77
CA ALA A 104 -5.66 8.41 -4.69
C ALA A 104 -5.67 9.34 -3.46
N LEU A 105 -4.51 9.88 -3.08
CA LEU A 105 -4.40 10.90 -2.04
C LEU A 105 -5.20 12.16 -2.39
N GLU A 106 -5.13 12.67 -3.62
CA GLU A 106 -5.91 13.84 -4.07
C GLU A 106 -7.41 13.56 -4.16
N VAL A 107 -7.80 12.34 -4.52
CA VAL A 107 -9.20 11.91 -4.54
C VAL A 107 -9.76 11.93 -3.12
N CYS A 108 -9.07 11.30 -2.16
CA CYS A 108 -9.52 11.25 -0.77
C CYS A 108 -9.50 12.65 -0.13
N ARG A 109 -8.44 13.43 -0.39
CA ARG A 109 -8.31 14.79 0.14
C ARG A 109 -9.45 15.71 -0.28
N ALA A 110 -9.85 15.73 -1.55
CA ALA A 110 -10.93 16.64 -1.97
C ALA A 110 -12.33 16.18 -1.52
N HIS A 111 -12.46 15.00 -0.93
CA HIS A 111 -13.65 14.57 -0.20
C HIS A 111 -13.53 14.82 1.32
N GLY A 112 -12.47 15.49 1.78
CA GLY A 112 -12.24 15.72 3.21
C GLY A 112 -11.84 14.47 3.98
N LEU A 113 -11.31 13.44 3.29
CA LEU A 113 -10.96 12.15 3.85
C LEU A 113 -9.43 11.97 3.86
N PRO A 114 -8.70 12.52 4.85
CA PRO A 114 -7.26 12.29 4.92
C PRO A 114 -6.95 10.81 5.19
N LEU A 115 -5.97 10.23 4.48
CA LEU A 115 -5.56 8.84 4.69
C LEU A 115 -4.79 8.61 5.99
N ASP A 116 -4.25 9.68 6.58
CA ASP A 116 -3.62 9.63 7.90
C ASP A 116 -4.35 10.60 8.82
N ARG A 117 -4.75 10.12 10.01
CA ARG A 117 -5.42 10.98 10.98
C ARG A 117 -4.40 11.91 11.65
N PRO A 118 -4.64 13.22 11.76
CA PRO A 118 -3.79 14.06 12.59
C PRO A 118 -3.80 13.52 14.03
N THR A 119 -2.62 13.48 14.66
CA THR A 119 -2.47 13.10 16.07
C THR A 119 -1.82 14.25 16.80
N ALA A 120 -2.11 14.37 18.09
CA ALA A 120 -1.34 15.22 18.96
C ALA A 120 0.16 14.85 18.86
N PRO A 121 1.09 15.82 18.85
CA PRO A 121 2.53 15.56 18.74
C PRO A 121 3.07 14.55 19.76
N ALA A 122 2.51 14.52 20.97
CA ALA A 122 2.90 13.62 22.05
C ALA A 122 2.58 12.13 21.77
N GLU A 123 1.53 11.83 21.00
CA GLU A 123 1.14 10.46 20.64
C GLU A 123 1.81 9.97 19.35
N ARG A 124 2.53 10.86 18.65
CA ARG A 124 2.93 10.68 17.25
C ARG A 124 4.10 9.71 17.05
N THR A 125 4.99 9.54 18.04
CA THR A 125 6.28 8.87 17.82
C THR A 125 6.35 7.44 18.35
N LYS A 126 5.83 7.13 19.55
CA LYS A 126 6.00 5.78 20.12
C LYS A 126 4.86 4.83 19.80
N THR A 127 3.61 5.28 19.87
CA THR A 127 2.42 4.44 19.63
C THR A 127 2.11 4.27 18.14
N SER A 128 2.49 5.23 17.29
CA SER A 128 2.26 5.15 15.85
C SER A 128 3.14 4.09 15.18
N TRP A 129 4.42 4.00 15.56
CA TRP A 129 5.38 3.09 14.92
C TRP A 129 5.28 1.63 15.39
N SER A 130 4.57 1.34 16.49
CA SER A 130 4.28 -0.06 16.87
C SER A 130 3.37 -0.79 15.87
N ILE A 131 2.79 -0.08 14.91
CA ILE A 131 1.98 -0.67 13.82
C ILE A 131 2.88 -1.34 12.77
N ALA A 132 4.09 -0.82 12.54
CA ALA A 132 5.01 -1.38 11.56
C ALA A 132 5.32 -2.88 11.77
N PRO A 133 5.70 -3.35 12.98
CA PRO A 133 5.92 -4.78 13.20
C PRO A 133 4.64 -5.61 13.08
N LEU A 134 3.46 -5.04 13.37
CA LEU A 134 2.18 -5.74 13.16
C LEU A 134 1.87 -5.89 11.66
N ALA A 135 2.13 -4.84 10.87
CA ALA A 135 1.97 -4.88 9.42
C ALA A 135 2.94 -5.91 8.81
N PHE A 136 4.22 -5.88 9.22
CA PHE A 136 5.20 -6.91 8.86
C PHE A 136 4.70 -8.32 9.21
N GLY A 137 4.15 -8.51 10.42
CA GLY A 137 3.62 -9.80 10.87
C GLY A 137 2.42 -10.29 10.05
N ALA A 138 1.49 -9.40 9.68
CA ALA A 138 0.39 -9.72 8.78
C ALA A 138 0.90 -10.15 7.40
N CYS A 139 1.90 -9.43 6.86
CA CYS A 139 2.52 -9.74 5.59
C CYS A 139 3.22 -11.11 5.65
N LEU A 140 3.99 -11.35 6.71
CA LEU A 140 4.67 -12.61 6.97
C LEU A 140 3.70 -13.79 7.08
N ALA A 141 2.57 -13.61 7.75
CA ALA A 141 1.55 -14.65 7.90
C ALA A 141 0.98 -15.08 6.55
N GLY A 142 0.52 -14.14 5.72
CA GLY A 142 -0.03 -14.48 4.41
C GLY A 142 1.03 -14.97 3.42
N GLY A 143 2.24 -14.40 3.42
CA GLY A 143 3.35 -14.90 2.61
C GLY A 143 3.76 -16.32 2.97
N THR A 144 3.82 -16.64 4.27
CA THR A 144 4.08 -18.00 4.76
C THR A 144 2.95 -18.95 4.35
N ALA A 145 1.68 -18.54 4.52
CA ALA A 145 0.53 -19.35 4.09
C ALA A 145 0.60 -19.67 2.58
N THR A 146 0.88 -18.67 1.75
CA THR A 146 1.08 -18.85 0.30
C THR A 146 2.22 -19.82 0.00
N ALA A 147 3.37 -19.69 0.67
CA ALA A 147 4.52 -20.59 0.47
C ALA A 147 4.24 -22.04 0.90
N GLN A 148 3.50 -22.23 2.01
CA GLN A 148 3.08 -23.56 2.47
C GLN A 148 2.08 -24.19 1.50
N LEU A 149 1.11 -23.43 0.99
CA LEU A 149 0.18 -23.90 -0.06
C LEU A 149 0.93 -24.27 -1.34
N LEU A 150 1.91 -23.47 -1.74
CA LEU A 150 2.75 -23.76 -2.92
C LEU A 150 3.48 -25.10 -2.76
N THR A 151 4.02 -25.36 -1.56
CA THR A 151 4.71 -26.61 -1.26
C THR A 151 3.74 -27.80 -1.21
N ALA A 152 2.59 -27.64 -0.55
CA ALA A 152 1.61 -28.71 -0.37
C ALA A 152 0.89 -29.09 -1.66
N LEU A 153 0.69 -28.14 -2.57
CA LEU A 153 0.04 -28.35 -3.87
C LEU A 153 1.06 -28.66 -4.99
N GLY A 154 2.35 -28.54 -4.70
CA GLY A 154 3.43 -28.90 -5.64
C GLY A 154 3.32 -30.37 -6.05
N GLY A 155 3.07 -30.62 -7.34
CA GLY A 155 2.89 -31.97 -7.87
C GLY A 155 1.47 -32.55 -7.78
N ALA A 156 0.50 -31.80 -7.24
CA ALA A 156 -0.90 -32.25 -7.15
C ALA A 156 -1.69 -32.10 -8.47
N GLY A 157 -1.04 -31.75 -9.58
CA GLY A 157 -1.69 -31.53 -10.88
C GLY A 157 -2.56 -30.28 -10.94
N VAL A 158 -2.42 -29.37 -9.97
CA VAL A 158 -3.12 -28.08 -9.95
C VAL A 158 -2.19 -26.94 -10.37
N PRO A 159 -2.74 -25.87 -10.99
CA PRO A 159 -2.00 -24.65 -11.31
C PRO A 159 -1.30 -24.02 -10.11
N VAL A 160 0.02 -24.16 -10.09
CA VAL A 160 0.92 -23.54 -9.11
C VAL A 160 2.10 -22.90 -9.85
N MET A 161 2.59 -21.78 -9.34
CA MET A 161 3.79 -21.16 -9.86
C MET A 161 4.99 -22.11 -9.78
N GLU A 162 5.70 -22.28 -10.88
CA GLU A 162 6.97 -23.00 -10.89
C GLU A 162 8.13 -22.04 -10.54
N GLY A 163 8.98 -22.46 -9.60
CA GLY A 163 10.19 -21.71 -9.26
C GLY A 163 10.01 -20.64 -8.20
N GLN A 164 10.72 -19.51 -8.37
CA GLN A 164 10.80 -18.45 -7.37
C GLN A 164 9.92 -17.25 -7.75
N GLN A 165 9.30 -16.62 -6.75
CA GLN A 165 8.45 -15.45 -6.95
C GLN A 165 9.19 -14.30 -7.63
N LEU A 166 10.45 -14.04 -7.28
CA LEU A 166 11.27 -13.01 -7.93
C LEU A 166 11.37 -13.21 -9.45
N ALA A 167 11.49 -14.47 -9.91
CA ALA A 167 11.54 -14.77 -11.34
C ALA A 167 10.17 -14.55 -12.00
N ALA A 168 9.08 -14.97 -11.34
CA ALA A 168 7.72 -14.78 -11.84
C ALA A 168 7.33 -13.29 -11.97
N THR A 169 7.85 -12.43 -11.10
CA THR A 169 7.64 -10.97 -11.17
C THR A 169 8.67 -10.25 -12.05
N GLY A 170 9.62 -10.97 -12.64
CA GLY A 170 10.66 -10.39 -13.49
C GLY A 170 11.70 -9.55 -12.72
N ILE A 171 11.80 -9.73 -11.41
CA ILE A 171 12.80 -9.08 -10.56
C ILE A 171 14.12 -9.81 -10.72
N THR A 172 15.05 -9.21 -11.46
CA THR A 172 16.35 -9.83 -11.79
C THR A 172 17.53 -9.09 -11.15
N THR A 173 17.31 -7.86 -10.69
CA THR A 173 18.36 -6.99 -10.14
C THR A 173 17.88 -6.28 -8.87
N ALA A 174 18.81 -5.76 -8.08
CA ALA A 174 18.48 -4.96 -6.89
C ALA A 174 17.69 -3.68 -7.24
N LEU A 175 17.95 -3.08 -8.42
CA LEU A 175 17.17 -1.94 -8.91
C LEU A 175 15.73 -2.35 -9.21
N ASP A 176 15.50 -3.51 -9.84
CA ASP A 176 14.14 -4.01 -10.09
C ASP A 176 13.39 -4.21 -8.77
N LEU A 177 14.08 -4.75 -7.75
CA LEU A 177 13.50 -4.94 -6.42
C LEU A 177 13.06 -3.59 -5.82
N VAL A 178 13.94 -2.59 -5.81
CA VAL A 178 13.61 -1.25 -5.28
C VAL A 178 12.43 -0.62 -6.01
N LEU A 179 12.41 -0.69 -7.35
CA LEU A 179 11.33 -0.13 -8.16
C LEU A 179 10.00 -0.85 -7.93
N ASN A 180 10.02 -2.18 -7.78
CA ASN A 180 8.83 -2.96 -7.45
C ASN A 180 8.33 -2.68 -6.04
N VAL A 181 9.21 -2.53 -5.05
CA VAL A 181 8.84 -2.15 -3.67
C VAL A 181 8.17 -0.77 -3.64
N VAL A 182 8.66 0.20 -4.42
CA VAL A 182 8.01 1.51 -4.54
C VAL A 182 6.62 1.40 -5.16
N TRP A 183 6.47 0.55 -6.18
CA TRP A 183 5.17 0.29 -6.78
C TRP A 183 4.22 -0.43 -5.81
N ALA A 184 4.68 -1.45 -5.09
CA ALA A 184 3.89 -2.21 -4.11
C ALA A 184 3.41 -1.30 -2.99
N ALA A 185 4.30 -0.47 -2.42
CA ALA A 185 3.92 0.53 -1.44
C ALA A 185 2.89 1.53 -1.98
N GLY A 186 3.03 1.98 -3.23
CA GLY A 186 2.09 2.91 -3.85
C GLY A 186 0.72 2.27 -4.12
N ILE A 187 0.69 1.15 -4.81
CA ILE A 187 -0.55 0.50 -5.27
C ILE A 187 -1.20 -0.27 -4.14
N GLU A 188 -0.47 -1.15 -3.46
CA GLU A 188 -1.08 -2.06 -2.49
C GLU A 188 -1.44 -1.32 -1.19
N ASP A 189 -0.54 -0.50 -0.64
CA ASP A 189 -0.82 0.18 0.63
C ASP A 189 -1.64 1.45 0.46
N VAL A 190 -1.23 2.37 -0.44
CA VAL A 190 -1.91 3.67 -0.57
C VAL A 190 -3.24 3.52 -1.30
N VAL A 191 -3.26 2.82 -2.44
CA VAL A 191 -4.46 2.73 -3.28
C VAL A 191 -5.39 1.63 -2.76
N MET A 192 -4.93 0.38 -2.74
CA MET A 192 -5.78 -0.78 -2.46
C MET A 192 -6.19 -0.86 -0.99
N VAL A 193 -5.28 -0.66 -0.04
CA VAL A 193 -5.66 -0.69 1.39
C VAL A 193 -6.24 0.65 1.82
N ALA A 194 -5.45 1.72 1.79
CA ALA A 194 -5.81 2.95 2.46
C ALA A 194 -6.95 3.71 1.78
N ALA A 195 -6.83 3.99 0.48
CA ALA A 195 -7.84 4.76 -0.24
C ALA A 195 -9.16 4.00 -0.37
N VAL A 196 -9.15 2.73 -0.77
CA VAL A 196 -10.38 1.92 -0.86
C VAL A 196 -11.06 1.79 0.50
N THR A 197 -10.30 1.48 1.58
CA THR A 197 -10.88 1.41 2.93
C THR A 197 -11.49 2.74 3.34
N THR A 198 -10.76 3.85 3.18
CA THR A 198 -11.27 5.18 3.52
C THR A 198 -12.52 5.55 2.74
N LEU A 199 -12.54 5.33 1.42
CA LEU A 199 -13.67 5.68 0.56
C LEU A 199 -14.90 4.81 0.84
N LEU A 200 -14.73 3.50 1.01
CA LEU A 200 -15.84 2.60 1.32
C LEU A 200 -16.38 2.82 2.74
N THR A 201 -15.52 3.10 3.73
CA THR A 201 -15.95 3.51 5.07
C THR A 201 -16.74 4.83 5.01
N ALA A 202 -16.28 5.83 4.25
CA ALA A 202 -17.01 7.09 4.06
C ALA A 202 -18.36 6.89 3.35
N ALA A 203 -18.43 5.94 2.42
CA ALA A 203 -19.66 5.49 1.77
C ALA A 203 -20.53 4.57 2.66
N ARG A 204 -20.16 4.39 3.94
CA ARG A 204 -20.86 3.56 4.94
C ARG A 204 -21.06 2.11 4.49
N ARG A 205 -20.12 1.58 3.72
CA ARG A 205 -20.14 0.16 3.35
C ARG A 205 -19.83 -0.70 4.58
N PRO A 206 -20.50 -1.85 4.75
CA PRO A 206 -20.22 -2.75 5.86
C PRO A 206 -18.79 -3.30 5.76
N ALA A 207 -18.18 -3.60 6.91
CA ALA A 207 -16.78 -4.03 6.98
C ALA A 207 -16.47 -5.20 6.04
N TRP A 208 -17.34 -6.20 5.94
CA TRP A 208 -17.11 -7.35 5.05
C TRP A 208 -16.90 -6.94 3.59
N GLN A 209 -17.61 -5.93 3.07
CA GLN A 209 -17.41 -5.44 1.69
C GLN A 209 -16.03 -4.83 1.50
N ILE A 210 -15.54 -4.12 2.51
CA ILE A 210 -14.20 -3.50 2.49
C ILE A 210 -13.13 -4.60 2.43
N TYR A 211 -13.19 -5.55 3.37
CA TYR A 211 -12.24 -6.66 3.43
C TYR A 211 -12.29 -7.49 2.15
N THR A 212 -13.48 -7.89 1.68
CA THR A 212 -13.62 -8.67 0.44
C THR A 212 -13.03 -7.92 -0.75
N THR A 213 -13.32 -6.62 -0.89
CA THR A 213 -12.80 -5.82 -2.02
C THR A 213 -11.27 -5.81 -2.02
N VAL A 214 -10.64 -5.47 -0.90
CA VAL A 214 -9.18 -5.39 -0.82
C VAL A 214 -8.54 -6.77 -0.98
N CYS A 215 -9.08 -7.80 -0.33
CA CYS A 215 -8.59 -9.17 -0.44
C CYS A 215 -8.67 -9.71 -1.88
N VAL A 216 -9.76 -9.44 -2.60
CA VAL A 216 -9.89 -9.87 -4.01
C VAL A 216 -8.87 -9.17 -4.89
N LEU A 217 -8.66 -7.85 -4.69
CA LEU A 217 -7.65 -7.11 -5.43
C LEU A 217 -6.24 -7.66 -5.14
N GLU A 218 -5.93 -7.95 -3.88
CA GLU A 218 -4.63 -8.52 -3.46
C GLU A 218 -4.38 -9.90 -4.08
N VAL A 219 -5.34 -10.82 -3.96
CA VAL A 219 -5.24 -12.15 -4.59
C VAL A 219 -5.09 -12.02 -6.09
N GLY A 220 -5.75 -11.04 -6.72
CA GLY A 220 -5.61 -10.73 -8.14
C GLY A 220 -4.19 -10.29 -8.53
N VAL A 221 -3.55 -9.43 -7.74
CA VAL A 221 -2.14 -9.02 -7.95
C VAL A 221 -1.19 -10.21 -7.83
N HIS A 222 -1.51 -11.16 -6.96
CA HIS A 222 -0.72 -12.38 -6.74
C HIS A 222 -1.22 -13.60 -7.52
N ALA A 223 -2.10 -13.43 -8.50
CA ALA A 223 -2.69 -14.53 -9.27
C ALA A 223 -1.65 -15.39 -10.01
N TYR A 224 -0.45 -14.86 -10.28
CA TYR A 224 0.67 -15.62 -10.84
C TYR A 224 1.08 -16.81 -9.94
N ALA A 225 0.75 -16.78 -8.64
CA ALA A 225 1.02 -17.88 -7.72
C ALA A 225 0.08 -19.09 -7.92
N GLY A 226 -1.01 -18.94 -8.68
CA GLY A 226 -2.05 -19.95 -8.84
C GLY A 226 -2.99 -20.02 -7.63
N ILE A 227 -3.50 -21.21 -7.32
CA ILE A 227 -4.35 -21.45 -6.13
C ILE A 227 -3.68 -20.99 -4.81
N PRO A 228 -2.37 -21.17 -4.60
CA PRO A 228 -1.66 -20.65 -3.43
C PRO A 228 -1.85 -19.16 -3.13
N ALA A 229 -2.21 -18.33 -4.12
CA ALA A 229 -2.47 -16.89 -3.93
C ALA A 229 -3.55 -16.61 -2.87
N ILE A 230 -4.44 -17.57 -2.58
CA ILE A 230 -5.44 -17.48 -1.51
C ILE A 230 -4.79 -17.26 -0.13
N GLY A 231 -3.54 -17.66 0.08
CA GLY A 231 -2.78 -17.34 1.30
C GLY A 231 -2.68 -15.83 1.55
N MET A 232 -2.71 -15.01 0.50
CA MET A 232 -2.68 -13.55 0.56
C MET A 232 -3.95 -12.93 1.17
N LEU A 233 -5.00 -13.72 1.42
CA LEU A 233 -6.17 -13.24 2.18
C LEU A 233 -5.76 -12.81 3.60
N LEU A 234 -4.87 -13.54 4.27
CA LEU A 234 -4.39 -13.17 5.62
C LEU A 234 -3.56 -11.89 5.57
N TYR A 235 -2.75 -11.77 4.52
CA TYR A 235 -1.92 -10.61 4.23
C TYR A 235 -2.79 -9.34 4.10
N ALA A 236 -3.76 -9.36 3.19
CA ALA A 236 -4.64 -8.22 2.91
C ALA A 236 -5.56 -7.91 4.09
N ALA A 237 -6.22 -8.91 4.67
CA ALA A 237 -7.14 -8.73 5.79
C ALA A 237 -6.43 -8.12 7.00
N GLY A 238 -5.21 -8.56 7.30
CA GLY A 238 -4.40 -8.00 8.39
C GLY A 238 -4.06 -6.53 8.16
N ARG A 239 -3.63 -6.15 6.95
CA ARG A 239 -3.35 -4.75 6.58
C ARG A 239 -4.61 -3.87 6.63
N VAL A 240 -5.74 -4.35 6.12
CA VAL A 240 -7.04 -3.63 6.21
C VAL A 240 -7.45 -3.44 7.66
N TRP A 241 -7.34 -4.48 8.49
CA TRP A 241 -7.65 -4.39 9.92
C TRP A 241 -6.79 -3.34 10.63
N LEU A 242 -5.47 -3.35 10.41
CA LEU A 242 -4.54 -2.38 10.97
C LEU A 242 -4.90 -0.96 10.51
N TYR A 243 -5.09 -0.76 9.22
CA TYR A 243 -5.41 0.56 8.69
C TYR A 243 -6.77 1.06 9.20
N HIS A 244 -7.80 0.22 9.23
CA HIS A 244 -9.11 0.57 9.76
C HIS A 244 -9.08 0.89 11.26
N ARG A 245 -8.21 0.21 12.03
CA ARG A 245 -8.10 0.42 13.48
C ARG A 245 -7.32 1.68 13.85
N TYR A 246 -6.23 1.95 13.13
CA TYR A 246 -5.25 2.97 13.50
C TYR A 246 -5.21 4.18 12.57
N HIS A 247 -5.64 4.03 11.31
CA HIS A 247 -5.57 5.04 10.25
C HIS A 247 -4.16 5.65 10.12
N ARG A 248 -3.14 4.78 10.16
CA ARG A 248 -1.72 5.13 10.03
C ARG A 248 -1.14 4.48 8.80
N LEU A 249 -0.97 5.28 7.75
CA LEU A 249 -0.44 4.79 6.49
C LEU A 249 1.06 4.53 6.56
N LEU A 250 1.85 5.51 7.04
CA LEU A 250 3.31 5.45 6.94
C LEU A 250 3.95 4.27 7.71
N PRO A 251 3.61 4.01 8.99
CA PRO A 251 4.14 2.84 9.69
C PRO A 251 3.72 1.51 9.05
N MET A 252 2.51 1.43 8.50
CA MET A 252 2.02 0.23 7.81
C MET A 252 2.84 -0.03 6.53
N VAL A 253 3.02 0.99 5.69
CA VAL A 253 3.87 0.94 4.49
C VAL A 253 5.28 0.53 4.85
N ALA A 254 5.86 1.10 5.91
CA ALA A 254 7.21 0.73 6.35
C ALA A 254 7.32 -0.75 6.77
N GLY A 255 6.31 -1.27 7.47
CA GLY A 255 6.24 -2.68 7.84
C GLY A 255 6.14 -3.61 6.63
N HIS A 256 5.34 -3.23 5.64
CA HIS A 256 5.23 -3.94 4.37
C HIS A 256 6.54 -3.90 3.58
N ILE A 257 7.16 -2.73 3.38
CA ILE A 257 8.47 -2.61 2.71
C ILE A 257 9.51 -3.48 3.40
N ALA A 258 9.56 -3.49 4.73
CA ALA A 258 10.46 -4.34 5.48
C ALA A 258 10.22 -5.84 5.21
N TYR A 259 8.96 -6.24 5.06
CA TYR A 259 8.60 -7.61 4.68
C TYR A 259 9.05 -7.94 3.26
N ASP A 260 8.84 -7.06 2.28
CA ASP A 260 9.26 -7.32 0.88
C ASP A 260 10.77 -7.50 0.76
N LEU A 261 11.53 -6.65 1.44
CA LEU A 261 12.99 -6.75 1.48
C LEU A 261 13.43 -8.06 2.16
N PHE A 262 12.76 -8.42 3.27
CA PHE A 262 12.99 -9.70 3.95
C PHE A 262 12.67 -10.89 3.05
N ALA A 263 11.52 -10.89 2.38
CA ALA A 263 11.06 -11.97 1.53
C ALA A 263 11.98 -12.13 0.31
N ALA A 264 12.41 -11.04 -0.31
CA ALA A 264 13.38 -11.05 -1.40
C ALA A 264 14.72 -11.63 -0.94
N LEU A 265 15.26 -11.17 0.20
CA LEU A 265 16.50 -11.72 0.77
C LEU A 265 16.35 -13.22 1.08
N ASN A 266 15.24 -13.62 1.69
CA ASN A 266 14.99 -15.01 2.04
C ASN A 266 14.94 -15.92 0.79
N GLN A 267 14.42 -15.43 -0.34
CA GLN A 267 14.40 -16.19 -1.59
C GLN A 267 15.80 -16.40 -2.19
N THR A 268 16.76 -15.49 -1.95
CA THR A 268 18.15 -15.67 -2.39
C THR A 268 18.92 -16.72 -1.59
N LEU A 269 18.42 -17.11 -0.41
CA LEU A 269 19.06 -18.13 0.42
C LEU A 269 18.80 -19.54 -0.11
N PRO A 270 19.75 -20.48 0.06
CA PRO A 270 19.51 -21.89 -0.21
C PRO A 270 18.32 -22.43 0.61
N PRO A 271 17.53 -23.39 0.08
CA PRO A 271 16.27 -23.82 0.69
C PRO A 271 16.34 -24.21 2.17
N ASN A 272 17.43 -24.86 2.60
CA ASN A 272 17.67 -25.27 3.98
C ASN A 272 17.80 -24.08 4.94
N TYR A 273 18.24 -22.91 4.48
CA TYR A 273 18.38 -21.71 5.32
C TYR A 273 17.11 -20.86 5.37
N ARG A 274 16.14 -21.07 4.46
CA ARG A 274 14.91 -20.27 4.41
C ARG A 274 14.05 -20.45 5.67
N ASN A 275 13.88 -21.70 6.10
CA ASN A 275 13.12 -22.01 7.32
C ASN A 275 13.84 -21.53 8.58
N VAL A 276 15.17 -21.57 8.58
CA VAL A 276 15.99 -21.03 9.69
C VAL A 276 15.78 -19.52 9.79
N MET A 277 15.90 -18.80 8.67
CA MET A 277 15.69 -17.35 8.62
C MET A 277 14.28 -16.95 9.09
N LEU A 278 13.24 -17.66 8.64
CA LEU A 278 11.87 -17.46 9.12
C LEU A 278 11.75 -17.68 10.64
N THR A 279 12.35 -18.76 11.15
CA THR A 279 12.35 -19.08 12.58
C THR A 279 13.05 -17.99 13.40
N LEU A 280 14.18 -17.48 12.92
CA LEU A 280 14.92 -16.40 13.56
C LEU A 280 14.12 -15.10 13.62
N VAL A 281 13.40 -14.75 12.54
CA VAL A 281 12.53 -13.57 12.52
C VAL A 281 11.37 -13.70 13.50
N LEU A 282 10.72 -14.88 13.53
CA LEU A 282 9.65 -15.14 14.50
C LEU A 282 10.18 -15.09 15.94
N ALA A 283 11.33 -15.70 16.21
CA ALA A 283 11.97 -15.66 17.52
C ALA A 283 12.36 -14.23 17.93
N ALA A 284 12.92 -13.44 17.02
CA ALA A 284 13.25 -12.04 17.26
C ALA A 284 12.00 -11.20 17.56
N GLY A 285 10.89 -11.42 16.85
CA GLY A 285 9.61 -10.76 17.10
C GLY A 285 9.04 -11.08 18.48
N LEU A 286 9.05 -12.37 18.87
CA LEU A 286 8.62 -12.81 20.20
C LEU A 286 9.51 -12.25 21.32
N LEU A 287 10.83 -12.25 21.12
CA LEU A 287 11.79 -11.68 22.07
C LEU A 287 11.59 -10.16 22.22
N TYR A 288 11.35 -9.46 21.12
CA TYR A 288 11.04 -8.03 21.12
C TYR A 288 9.75 -7.73 21.88
N ASP A 289 8.66 -8.45 21.61
CA ASP A 289 7.38 -8.25 22.30
C ASP A 289 7.50 -8.53 23.81
N TRP A 290 8.18 -9.62 24.17
CA TRP A 290 8.50 -9.93 25.56
C TRP A 290 9.32 -8.82 26.24
N TRP A 291 10.36 -8.33 25.58
CA TRP A 291 11.21 -7.24 26.09
C TRP A 291 10.43 -5.92 26.22
N ALA A 292 9.59 -5.58 25.23
CA ALA A 292 8.75 -4.39 25.23
C ALA A 292 7.70 -4.44 26.37
N LYS A 293 7.14 -5.63 26.67
CA LYS A 293 6.24 -5.83 27.81
C LYS A 293 6.96 -5.67 29.15
N ARG A 294 8.20 -6.15 29.28
CA ARG A 294 9.00 -6.00 30.52
C ARG A 294 9.48 -4.57 30.78
N THR A 295 9.84 -3.83 29.72
CA THR A 295 10.39 -2.47 29.84
C THR A 295 9.33 -1.38 30.01
N LYS A 296 8.06 -1.69 29.72
CA LYS A 296 6.93 -0.90 30.21
C LYS A 296 6.83 -1.10 31.73
N ALA A 297 7.62 -0.31 32.47
CA ALA A 297 7.68 -0.38 33.92
C ALA A 297 6.25 -0.33 34.52
N PRO A 298 5.85 -1.32 35.34
CA PRO A 298 4.64 -1.23 36.13
C PRO A 298 4.86 -0.13 37.18
N GLY A 299 4.55 1.12 36.82
CA GLY A 299 4.79 2.27 37.69
C GLY A 299 5.34 3.52 37.02
N SER A 300 5.17 3.72 35.70
CA SER A 300 5.20 5.10 35.19
C SER A 300 4.22 5.90 36.05
N PRO A 301 4.67 6.93 36.81
CA PRO A 301 3.78 7.69 37.66
C PRO A 301 2.60 8.14 36.80
N PRO A 302 1.37 8.09 37.34
CA PRO A 302 0.20 8.57 36.61
C PRO A 302 0.57 9.91 36.01
N ALA A 303 0.30 10.08 34.71
CA ALA A 303 0.57 11.33 34.02
C ALA A 303 0.11 12.46 34.96
N PRO A 304 0.97 13.48 35.22
CA PRO A 304 0.61 14.58 36.10
C PRO A 304 -0.81 14.96 35.71
N ILE A 305 -1.74 14.92 36.66
CA ILE A 305 -3.12 15.33 36.40
C ILE A 305 -2.97 16.71 35.81
N GLU A 306 -3.13 16.81 34.49
CA GLU A 306 -3.06 18.06 33.77
C GLU A 306 -4.20 18.83 34.40
N GLN A 307 -3.86 19.73 35.31
CA GLN A 307 -4.84 20.57 35.98
C GLN A 307 -5.62 21.18 34.83
N GLN A 308 -6.87 20.74 34.68
CA GLN A 308 -7.79 21.33 33.72
C GLN A 308 -7.61 22.83 33.93
N PRO A 309 -7.18 23.58 32.89
CA PRO A 309 -7.04 25.01 33.02
C PRO A 309 -8.31 25.48 33.68
N GLU A 310 -8.20 26.09 34.87
CA GLU A 310 -9.36 26.62 35.59
C GLU A 310 -10.24 27.29 34.54
N ALA A 311 -11.45 26.76 34.37
CA ALA A 311 -12.34 27.18 33.31
C ALA A 311 -12.34 28.70 33.32
N CYS A 312 -11.89 29.30 32.22
CA CYS A 312 -11.92 30.75 32.08
C CYS A 312 -13.36 31.15 32.38
N PRO A 313 -13.61 32.00 33.40
CA PRO A 313 -14.97 32.29 33.84
C PRO A 313 -15.79 32.70 32.62
N ASP A 314 -16.96 32.08 32.46
CA ASP A 314 -17.83 32.34 31.32
C ASP A 314 -17.98 33.85 31.14
N PRO A 315 -17.78 34.39 29.92
CA PRO A 315 -18.01 35.80 29.67
C PRO A 315 -19.45 36.13 30.10
N PRO A 316 -19.67 37.26 30.78
CA PRO A 316 -20.99 37.62 31.29
C PRO A 316 -22.01 37.61 30.14
N PRO A 317 -23.25 37.16 30.40
CA PRO A 317 -24.28 37.12 29.37
C PRO A 317 -24.46 38.50 28.74
N PRO A 318 -24.63 38.58 27.41
CA PRO A 318 -24.84 39.85 26.73
C PRO A 318 -26.05 40.57 27.33
N ALA A 319 -25.85 41.84 27.72
CA ALA A 319 -26.91 42.66 28.30
C ALA A 319 -28.14 42.67 27.40
N ALA A 320 -29.30 42.29 27.97
CA ALA A 320 -30.57 42.29 27.28
C ALA A 320 -30.88 43.72 26.80
N THR A 321 -30.74 43.95 25.50
CA THR A 321 -31.18 45.19 24.87
C THR A 321 -32.72 45.19 24.86
N ARG A 322 -33.33 45.91 25.81
CA ARG A 322 -34.75 46.24 25.76
C ARG A 322 -34.99 47.09 24.51
N ARG A 323 -35.66 46.52 23.52
CA ARG A 323 -36.28 47.32 22.45
C ARG A 323 -37.53 47.97 23.04
N SER A 324 -37.49 49.29 23.16
CA SER A 324 -38.63 50.18 23.40
C SER A 324 -39.41 50.42 22.12
#